data_AF-A0A015M4M3-F1
#
_entry.id   AF-A0A015M4M3-F1
#
_cell.length_a   1.000
_cell.length_b   1.000
_cell.length_c   1.000
_cell.angle_alpha   90.00
_cell.angle_beta   90.00
_cell.angle_gamma   90.00
#
_symmetry.space_group_name_H-M   'P 1'
#
loop_
_entity.id
_entity.type
_entity.pdbx_description
1 polymer ?
#
loop_
_entity_poly.entity_id
_entity_poly.type
_entity_poly.pdbx_seq_one_letter_code
_entity_poly.pdbx_strand_id
1 'polypeptide(L)'
;MMDCLYAKCIPCITDCVMAELEKLGPKYRIALRVARDPRFERLPCMHKGTYADDCLVQRVSQHKCYIVATCDRDLKRRIRKIPGIPIMYISKRRYTIERLPEAYGAPA
;
A
#
# COMPACT_ATOMS: atom_id res chain seq x y z
N MET A 1 0.80 -7.06 9.27
CA MET A 1 0.11 -5.76 9.43
C MET A 1 -0.51 -5.65 10.82
N MET A 2 -1.30 -6.63 11.26
CA MET A 2 -1.94 -6.63 12.59
C MET A 2 -0.92 -6.45 13.74
N ASP A 3 0.22 -7.16 13.72
CA ASP A 3 1.27 -6.99 14.75
C ASP A 3 1.98 -5.62 14.74
N CYS A 4 1.78 -4.82 13.68
CA CYS A 4 2.35 -3.48 13.56
C CYS A 4 1.34 -2.40 13.97
N LEU A 5 0.05 -2.60 13.69
CA LEU A 5 -1.00 -1.63 14.00
C LEU A 5 -1.76 -1.94 15.30
N TYR A 6 -1.58 -3.14 15.86
CA TYR A 6 -2.33 -3.66 17.00
C TYR A 6 -3.86 -3.56 16.83
N ALA A 7 -4.32 -3.61 15.58
CA ALA A 7 -5.72 -3.44 15.20
C ALA A 7 -6.07 -4.35 14.01
N LYS A 8 -7.37 -4.56 13.77
CA LYS A 8 -7.85 -5.29 12.58
C LYS A 8 -7.41 -4.52 11.32
N CYS A 9 -6.69 -5.20 10.44
CA CYS A 9 -6.26 -4.64 9.15
C CYS A 9 -7.02 -5.31 8.02
N ILE A 10 -7.55 -4.50 7.10
CA ILE A 10 -8.10 -4.98 5.82
C ILE A 10 -7.12 -4.52 4.74
N PRO A 11 -6.30 -5.42 4.17
CA PRO A 11 -5.43 -5.05 3.08
C PRO A 11 -6.27 -4.79 1.82
N CYS A 12 -5.99 -3.70 1.12
CA CYS A 12 -6.67 -3.34 -0.11
C CYS A 12 -5.69 -3.41 -1.29
N ILE A 13 -6.17 -3.84 -2.47
CA ILE A 13 -5.39 -3.84 -3.71
C ILE A 13 -6.20 -3.19 -4.83
N THR A 14 -5.57 -2.25 -5.54
CA THR A 14 -6.20 -1.60 -6.69
C THR A 14 -6.04 -2.40 -7.97
N ASP A 15 -6.94 -2.20 -8.92
CA ASP A 15 -6.92 -2.87 -10.23
C ASP A 15 -5.60 -2.67 -10.98
N CYS A 16 -5.03 -1.47 -10.90
CA CYS A 16 -3.77 -1.14 -11.56
C CYS A 16 -2.57 -1.84 -10.91
N VAL A 17 -2.50 -1.96 -9.58
CA VAL A 17 -1.46 -2.72 -8.88
C VAL A 17 -1.56 -4.20 -9.24
N MET A 18 -2.78 -4.73 -9.32
CA MET A 18 -3.02 -6.10 -9.75
C MET A 18 -2.54 -6.33 -11.18
N ALA A 19 -2.84 -5.40 -12.09
CA ALA A 19 -2.40 -5.48 -13.48
C ALA A 19 -0.89 -5.33 -13.64
N GLU A 20 -0.22 -4.47 -12.86
CA GLU A 20 1.25 -4.40 -12.83
C GLU A 20 1.87 -5.71 -12.34
N LEU A 21 1.33 -6.30 -11.28
CA LEU A 21 1.81 -7.56 -10.74
C LEU A 21 1.66 -8.73 -11.73
N GLU A 22 0.60 -8.73 -12.53
CA GLU A 22 0.41 -9.69 -13.63
C GLU A 22 1.43 -9.50 -14.77
N LYS A 23 1.78 -8.25 -15.09
CA LYS A 23 2.79 -7.93 -16.12
C LYS A 23 4.21 -8.33 -15.74
N LEU A 24 4.53 -8.44 -14.45
CA LEU A 24 5.84 -8.89 -13.97
C LEU A 24 6.13 -10.37 -14.30
N GLY A 25 5.14 -11.12 -14.77
CA GLY A 25 5.33 -12.46 -15.31
C GLY A 25 5.48 -13.55 -14.24
N PRO A 26 5.89 -14.77 -14.64
CA PRO A 26 5.77 -15.97 -13.82
C PRO A 26 6.65 -15.95 -12.57
N LYS A 27 7.73 -15.16 -12.54
CA LYS A 27 8.61 -15.01 -11.37
C LYS A 27 7.84 -14.50 -10.13
N TYR A 28 6.77 -13.75 -10.34
CA TYR A 28 5.95 -13.17 -9.28
C TYR A 28 4.64 -13.93 -9.04
N ARG A 29 4.51 -15.17 -9.54
CA ARG A 29 3.28 -15.98 -9.42
C ARG A 29 2.83 -16.19 -7.97
N ILE A 30 3.78 -16.34 -7.03
CA ILE A 30 3.45 -16.49 -5.61
C ILE A 30 2.85 -15.19 -5.07
N ALA A 31 3.47 -14.04 -5.38
CA ALA A 31 2.94 -12.73 -5.00
C ALA A 31 1.54 -12.50 -5.61
N LEU A 32 1.34 -12.88 -6.87
CA LEU A 32 0.04 -12.79 -7.54
C LEU A 32 -1.04 -13.65 -6.85
N ARG A 33 -0.69 -14.86 -6.41
CA ARG A 33 -1.63 -15.72 -5.65
C ARG A 33 -1.98 -15.11 -4.29
N VAL A 34 -1.01 -14.53 -3.59
CA VAL A 34 -1.25 -13.83 -2.31
C VAL A 34 -2.14 -12.60 -2.52
N ALA A 35 -1.92 -11.84 -3.59
CA ALA A 35 -2.73 -10.68 -3.95
C ALA A 35 -4.20 -11.02 -4.30
N ARG A 36 -4.47 -12.28 -4.70
CA ARG A 36 -5.82 -12.81 -4.97
C ARG A 36 -6.49 -13.45 -3.76
N ASP A 37 -5.84 -13.41 -2.59
CA ASP A 37 -6.41 -13.96 -1.37
C ASP A 37 -7.71 -13.20 -1.01
N PRO A 38 -8.80 -13.89 -0.64
CA PRO A 38 -10.09 -13.25 -0.34
C PRO A 38 -10.06 -12.29 0.85
N ARG A 39 -8.98 -12.31 1.65
CA ARG A 39 -8.77 -11.32 2.72
C ARG A 39 -8.39 -9.94 2.18
N PHE A 40 -8.01 -9.83 0.91
CA PHE A 40 -7.75 -8.56 0.25
C PHE A 40 -9.03 -7.97 -0.35
N GLU A 41 -9.30 -6.71 -0.03
CA GLU A 41 -10.37 -5.96 -0.66
C GLU A 41 -9.90 -5.37 -1.98
N ARG A 42 -10.65 -5.64 -3.06
CA ARG A 42 -10.29 -5.23 -4.42
C ARG A 42 -10.93 -3.87 -4.72
N LEU A 43 -10.10 -2.85 -4.94
CA LEU A 43 -10.53 -1.47 -5.17
C LEU A 43 -10.54 -1.15 -6.66
N PRO A 44 -11.73 -0.96 -7.28
CA PRO A 44 -11.82 -0.66 -8.71
C PRO A 44 -11.18 0.70 -9.04
N CYS A 45 -10.48 0.76 -10.17
CA CYS A 45 -9.87 1.98 -10.68
C CYS A 45 -10.71 2.62 -11.78
N MET A 46 -10.87 3.95 -11.74
CA MET A 46 -11.58 4.72 -12.76
C MET A 46 -10.62 5.56 -13.61
N HIS A 47 -9.55 4.96 -14.09
CA HIS A 47 -8.57 5.63 -14.94
C HIS A 47 -8.07 4.69 -16.04
N LYS A 48 -7.57 5.27 -17.13
CA LYS A 48 -6.88 4.50 -18.17
C LYS A 48 -5.45 4.19 -17.73
N GLY A 49 -4.87 3.12 -18.29
CA GLY A 49 -3.52 2.69 -17.95
C GLY A 49 -3.42 1.99 -16.58
N THR A 50 -2.22 1.52 -16.27
CA THR A 50 -1.98 0.69 -15.07
C THR A 50 -0.91 1.26 -14.16
N TYR A 51 -0.52 2.52 -14.30
CA TYR A 51 0.54 3.08 -13.46
C TYR A 51 0.04 3.25 -12.02
N ALA A 52 0.51 2.38 -11.12
CA ALA A 52 -0.05 2.27 -9.78
C ALA A 52 0.25 3.49 -8.90
N ASP A 53 1.43 4.10 -9.04
CA ASP A 53 1.85 5.21 -8.19
C ASP A 53 0.89 6.40 -8.30
N ASP A 54 0.50 6.78 -9.51
CA ASP A 54 -0.44 7.87 -9.76
C ASP A 54 -1.83 7.55 -9.22
N CYS A 55 -2.28 6.31 -9.40
CA CYS A 55 -3.56 5.84 -8.85
C CYS A 55 -3.58 5.96 -7.32
N LEU A 56 -2.54 5.44 -6.65
CA LEU A 56 -2.45 5.46 -5.19
C LEU A 56 -2.41 6.90 -4.67
N VAL A 57 -1.57 7.75 -5.27
CA VAL A 57 -1.46 9.18 -4.91
C VAL A 57 -2.79 9.90 -5.09
N GLN A 58 -3.48 9.71 -6.22
CA GLN A 58 -4.77 10.33 -6.47
C GLN A 58 -5.83 9.84 -5.46
N ARG A 59 -5.92 8.53 -5.24
CA ARG A 59 -6.89 7.93 -4.34
C ARG A 59 -6.73 8.42 -2.90
N VAL A 60 -5.50 8.44 -2.38
CA VAL A 60 -5.27 8.91 -1.00
C VAL A 60 -5.34 10.43 -0.85
N SER A 61 -5.19 11.18 -1.96
CA SER A 61 -5.44 12.62 -1.96
C SER A 61 -6.94 12.92 -1.84
N GLN A 62 -7.78 12.13 -2.53
CA GLN A 62 -9.24 12.26 -2.49
C GLN A 62 -9.84 11.72 -1.19
N HIS A 63 -9.35 10.55 -0.75
CA HIS A 63 -9.88 9.84 0.41
C HIS A 63 -8.77 9.60 1.44
N LYS A 64 -8.77 10.39 2.52
CA LYS A 64 -7.75 10.33 3.58
C LYS A 64 -8.03 9.25 4.63
N CYS A 65 -8.53 8.10 4.20
CA CYS A 65 -8.89 6.97 5.05
C CYS A 65 -8.02 5.72 4.82
N TYR A 66 -6.86 5.89 4.19
CA TYR A 66 -5.96 4.80 3.84
C TYR A 66 -4.58 4.95 4.47
N ILE A 67 -3.96 3.80 4.76
CA ILE A 67 -2.52 3.69 5.01
C ILE A 67 -1.88 3.17 3.72
N VAL A 68 -0.84 3.82 3.23
CA VAL A 68 -0.13 3.37 2.01
C VAL A 68 1.00 2.43 2.40
N ALA A 69 0.90 1.16 2.00
CA ALA A 69 1.96 0.17 2.20
C ALA A 69 2.90 0.14 0.99
N THR A 70 4.10 0.71 1.09
CA THR A 70 5.08 0.71 0.00
C THR A 70 6.54 0.79 0.47
N CYS A 71 7.42 0.09 -0.23
CA CYS A 71 8.87 0.20 -0.06
C CYS A 71 9.52 1.17 -1.06
N ASP A 72 8.79 1.62 -2.09
CA ASP A 72 9.30 2.48 -3.14
C ASP A 72 9.68 3.88 -2.63
N ARG A 73 10.88 4.35 -2.96
CA ARG A 73 11.42 5.61 -2.42
C ARG A 73 10.72 6.84 -2.99
N ASP A 74 10.37 6.82 -4.27
CA ASP A 74 9.76 7.95 -4.95
C ASP A 74 8.28 8.06 -4.60
N LEU A 75 7.55 6.94 -4.53
CA LEU A 75 6.17 6.91 -4.04
C LEU A 75 6.11 7.41 -2.58
N LYS A 76 7.02 6.99 -1.70
CA LYS A 76 7.11 7.53 -0.34
C LYS A 76 7.31 9.04 -0.33
N ARG A 77 8.21 9.57 -1.18
CA ARG A 77 8.43 11.03 -1.29
C ARG A 77 7.14 11.76 -1.73
N ARG A 78 6.37 11.17 -2.65
CA ARG A 78 5.09 11.72 -3.11
C ARG A 78 4.03 11.70 -2.01
N ILE A 79 3.84 10.58 -1.32
CA ILE A 79 2.82 10.42 -0.27
C ILE A 79 3.13 11.30 0.95
N ARG A 80 4.40 11.52 1.31
CA ARG A 80 4.77 12.43 2.41
C ARG A 80 4.30 13.87 2.22
N LYS A 81 4.11 14.31 0.98
CA LYS A 81 3.56 15.64 0.67
C LYS A 81 2.07 15.74 0.99
N ILE A 82 1.36 14.62 1.10
CA ILE A 82 -0.07 14.58 1.44
C ILE A 82 -0.18 14.51 2.97
N PRO A 83 -0.86 15.46 3.63
CA PRO A 83 -1.04 15.44 5.07
C PRO A 83 -2.11 14.42 5.48
N GLY A 84 -1.87 13.71 6.58
CA GLY A 84 -2.80 12.75 7.17
C GLY A 84 -2.76 11.34 6.58
N ILE A 85 -1.79 11.04 5.70
CA ILE A 85 -1.61 9.70 5.13
C ILE A 85 -0.40 9.01 5.79
N PRO A 86 -0.61 7.95 6.60
CA PRO A 86 0.48 7.13 7.11
C PRO A 86 1.08 6.24 6.03
N ILE A 87 2.35 5.91 6.18
CA ILE A 87 3.07 5.04 5.25
C ILE A 87 3.61 3.83 6.01
N MET A 88 3.24 2.63 5.56
CA MET A 88 3.76 1.36 6.07
C MET A 88 4.82 0.80 5.11
N TYR A 89 5.92 0.28 5.63
CA TYR A 89 6.98 -0.32 4.84
C TYR A 89 7.64 -1.48 5.58
N ILE A 90 8.42 -2.30 4.86
CA ILE A 90 9.16 -3.41 5.46
C ILE A 90 10.57 -2.94 5.81
N SER A 91 10.98 -3.15 7.05
CA SER A 91 12.35 -2.92 7.54
C SER A 91 12.70 -3.96 8.59
N LYS A 92 13.95 -4.47 8.57
CA LYS A 92 14.45 -5.47 9.54
C LYS A 92 13.49 -6.66 9.73
N ARG A 93 12.91 -7.18 8.64
CA ARG A 93 11.94 -8.30 8.61
C ARG A 93 10.61 -8.02 9.35
N ARG A 94 10.31 -6.76 9.66
CA ARG A 94 9.05 -6.35 10.29
C ARG A 94 8.37 -5.26 9.46
N TYR A 95 7.07 -5.12 9.63
CA TYR A 95 6.38 -3.91 9.17
C TYR A 95 6.69 -2.76 10.13
N THR A 96 6.93 -1.59 9.57
CA THR A 96 7.14 -0.33 10.26
C THR A 96 6.18 0.69 9.66
N ILE A 97 5.69 1.62 10.46
CA ILE A 97 4.80 2.68 10.02
C ILE A 97 5.38 4.04 10.38
N GLU A 98 5.25 5.01 9.49
CA GLU A 98 5.55 6.42 9.76
C GLU A 98 4.28 7.27 9.66
N ARG A 99 4.29 8.44 10.34
CA ARG A 99 3.22 9.45 10.32
C ARG A 99 1.85 8.96 10.82
N LEU A 100 1.85 7.94 11.67
CA LEU A 100 0.68 7.57 12.48
C LEU A 100 0.89 8.12 13.90
N PRO A 101 0.07 9.08 14.39
CA PRO A 101 0.30 9.78 15.66
C PRO A 101 0.42 8.88 16.89
N GLU A 102 -0.16 7.68 16.86
CA GLU A 102 -0.20 6.73 17.98
C GLU A 102 0.66 5.48 17.76
N ALA A 103 1.51 5.46 16.71
CA ALA A 103 2.36 4.31 16.44
C ALA A 103 3.60 4.30 17.34
N TYR A 104 3.53 3.54 18.44
CA TYR A 104 4.64 3.29 19.38
C TYR A 104 5.85 2.50 18.81
N GLY A 105 5.90 2.26 17.49
CA GLY A 105 6.86 1.34 16.86
C GLY A 105 7.67 1.88 15.68
N ALA A 106 7.55 3.18 15.36
CA ALA A 106 8.45 3.80 14.39
C ALA A 106 9.82 4.01 15.06
N PRO A 107 10.94 3.55 14.49
CA PRO A 107 12.24 4.04 14.93
C PRO A 107 12.25 5.56 14.73
N ALA A 108 12.70 6.29 15.75
CA ALA A 108 12.98 7.72 15.67
C ALA A 108 13.92 8.04 14.50
#